data_AF-A0A6L7LDG5-F1
#
_entry.id   AF-A0A6L7LDG5-F1
#
_cell.length_a   1.000
_cell.length_b   1.000
_cell.length_c   1.000
_cell.angle_alpha   90.00
_cell.angle_beta   90.00
_cell.angle_gamma   90.00
#
_symmetry.space_group_name_H-M   'P 1'
#
loop_
_entity.id
_entity.type
_entity.pdbx_description
1 polymer ?
#
loop_
_entity_poly.entity_id
_entity_poly.type
_entity_poly.pdbx_seq_one_letter_code
_entity_poly.pdbx_strand_id
1 'polypeptide(L)' 'MVLSARTNQRTSEAKDEAMAEVVTEPTKRLNVEVPATLHRRVKMAAVIGETTIVDLVTLALEEYLDRAE' A
#
# COMPACT_ATOMS: atom_id res chain seq x y z
N MET A 1 9.92 -36.78 -39.90
CA MET A 1 9.01 -35.62 -39.98
C MET A 1 8.78 -35.14 -38.55
N VAL A 2 9.35 -34.00 -38.16
CA VAL A 2 9.27 -33.49 -36.77
C VAL A 2 8.23 -32.39 -36.74
N LEU A 3 7.16 -32.58 -35.97
CA LEU A 3 6.09 -31.61 -35.84
C LEU A 3 6.49 -30.53 -34.82
N SER A 4 6.72 -29.32 -35.29
CA SER A 4 6.90 -28.12 -34.46
C SER A 4 5.54 -27.50 -34.15
N ALA A 5 5.21 -27.36 -32.87
CA ALA A 5 4.01 -26.68 -32.44
C ALA A 5 4.13 -25.17 -32.72
N ARG A 6 3.19 -24.63 -33.50
CA ARG A 6 3.07 -23.18 -33.71
C ARG A 6 2.47 -22.56 -32.43
N THR A 7 3.34 -22.07 -31.54
CA THR A 7 2.91 -21.29 -30.38
C THR A 7 2.42 -19.94 -30.85
N ASN A 8 1.09 -19.80 -30.98
CA ASN A 8 0.43 -18.53 -31.29
C ASN A 8 0.41 -17.68 -30.00
N GLN A 9 1.56 -17.16 -29.61
CA GLN A 9 1.68 -16.22 -28.50
C GLN A 9 1.05 -14.90 -28.94
N ARG A 10 -0.21 -14.67 -28.55
CA ARG A 10 -0.75 -13.31 -28.51
C ARG A 10 0.10 -12.54 -27.51
N THR A 11 1.03 -11.73 -28.02
CA THR A 11 1.70 -10.67 -27.26
C THR A 11 0.62 -9.77 -26.71
N SER A 12 0.38 -9.94 -25.42
CA SER A 12 -0.65 -9.26 -24.68
C SER A 12 -0.11 -7.91 -24.23
N GLU A 13 0.09 -6.98 -25.17
CA GLU A 13 0.43 -5.58 -24.85
C GLU A 13 -0.57 -5.00 -23.82
N ALA A 14 -1.84 -5.45 -23.87
CA ALA A 14 -2.87 -5.11 -22.89
C ALA A 14 -2.63 -5.61 -21.45
N LYS A 15 -1.73 -6.59 -21.23
CA LYS A 15 -1.34 -7.01 -19.87
C LYS A 15 -0.23 -6.14 -19.31
N ASP A 16 0.69 -5.70 -20.17
CA ASP A 16 1.81 -4.86 -19.74
C ASP A 16 1.31 -3.44 -19.37
N GLU A 17 0.31 -2.91 -20.08
CA GLU A 17 -0.37 -1.66 -19.72
C GLU A 17 -1.13 -1.75 -18.38
N ALA A 18 -1.83 -2.85 -18.13
CA ALA A 18 -2.56 -3.05 -16.86
C ALA A 18 -1.64 -3.27 -15.65
N MET A 19 -0.38 -3.66 -15.86
CA MET A 19 0.61 -3.82 -14.79
C MET A 19 1.41 -2.53 -14.53
N ALA A 20 1.43 -1.58 -15.46
CA ALA A 20 2.17 -0.32 -15.31
C ALA A 20 1.44 0.73 -14.44
N GLU A 21 0.12 0.60 -14.26
CA GLU A 21 -0.69 1.63 -13.58
C GLU A 21 -0.83 1.42 -12.06
N VAL A 22 -0.27 0.33 -11.51
CA VAL A 22 -0.27 0.05 -10.06
C VAL A 22 1.16 -0.05 -9.55
N VAL A 23 1.95 1.00 -9.79
CA VAL A 23 3.20 1.20 -9.05
C VAL A 23 2.82 1.72 -7.67
N THR A 24 2.34 0.83 -6.80
CA THR A 24 2.19 1.14 -5.37
C THR A 24 3.59 1.42 -4.84
N GLU A 25 3.79 2.53 -4.13
CA GLU A 25 5.07 2.78 -3.46
C GLU A 25 5.44 1.59 -2.57
N PRO A 26 6.73 1.18 -2.55
CA PRO A 26 7.15 0.06 -1.74
C PRO A 26 6.96 0.36 -0.25
N THR A 27 6.05 -0.37 0.40
CA THR A 27 5.76 -0.19 1.83
C THR A 27 6.77 -0.92 2.71
N LYS A 28 7.08 -0.34 3.89
CA LYS A 28 7.93 -0.95 4.93
C LYS A 28 7.22 -0.92 6.29
N ARG A 29 7.51 -1.91 7.13
CA ARG A 29 6.95 -2.00 8.49
C ARG A 29 7.76 -1.16 9.48
N LEU A 30 7.07 -0.34 10.26
CA LEU A 30 7.69 0.51 11.29
C LEU A 30 7.97 -0.23 12.61
N ASN A 31 7.32 -1.38 12.88
CA ASN A 31 7.54 -2.26 14.06
C ASN A 31 7.78 -1.51 15.39
N VAL A 32 6.83 -0.67 15.80
CA VAL A 32 6.90 0.10 17.06
C VAL A 32 5.93 -0.45 18.10
N GLU A 33 6.41 -0.58 19.33
CA GLU A 33 5.54 -0.79 20.49
C GLU A 33 4.98 0.55 20.96
N VAL A 34 3.64 0.63 21.06
CA VAL A 34 2.94 1.83 21.53
C VAL A 34 2.22 1.55 22.85
N PRO A 35 2.11 2.55 23.75
CA PRO A 35 1.32 2.39 24.97
C PRO A 35 -0.12 1.97 24.65
N ALA A 36 -0.67 1.03 25.43
CA ALA A 36 -2.03 0.52 25.21
C ALA A 36 -3.11 1.62 25.25
N THR A 37 -2.89 2.65 26.09
CA THR A 37 -3.75 3.83 26.18
C THR A 37 -3.75 4.66 24.90
N LEU A 38 -2.58 4.81 24.26
CA LEU A 38 -2.43 5.51 22.99
C LEU A 38 -3.10 4.71 21.87
N HIS A 39 -2.84 3.41 21.78
CA HIS A 39 -3.49 2.53 20.80
C HIS A 39 -5.02 2.60 20.90
N ARG A 40 -5.58 2.59 22.12
CA ARG A 40 -7.03 2.74 22.33
C ARG A 40 -7.56 4.07 21.79
N ARG A 41 -6.83 5.18 22.02
CA ARG A 41 -7.22 6.51 21.52
C ARG A 41 -7.18 6.57 20.00
N VAL A 42 -6.10 6.06 19.39
CA VAL A 42 -5.95 5.97 17.93
C VAL A 42 -7.09 5.15 17.32
N LYS A 43 -7.44 4.01 17.91
CA LYS A 43 -8.56 3.18 17.46
C LYS A 43 -9.89 3.93 17.51
N MET A 44 -10.18 4.67 18.59
CA MET A 44 -11.41 5.45 18.68
C MET A 44 -11.42 6.59 17.65
N ALA A 45 -10.30 7.27 17.45
CA ALA A 45 -10.18 8.33 16.45
C ALA A 45 -10.42 7.80 15.03
N ALA A 46 -9.88 6.62 14.70
CA ALA A 46 -10.12 5.96 13.41
C ALA A 46 -11.60 5.65 13.17
N VAL A 47 -12.31 5.15 14.20
CA VAL A 47 -13.76 4.89 14.11
C VAL A 47 -14.55 6.17 13.90
N ILE A 48 -14.22 7.25 14.63
CA ILE A 48 -14.93 8.54 14.50
C ILE A 48 -14.69 9.16 13.13
N GLY A 49 -13.47 9.07 12.60
CA GLY A 49 -13.10 9.62 11.31
C GLY A 49 -13.42 8.72 10.11
N GLU A 50 -14.15 7.61 10.32
CA GLU A 50 -14.46 6.60 9.28
C GLU A 50 -13.23 6.17 8.45
N THR A 51 -12.08 6.04 9.12
CA THR A 51 -10.79 5.74 8.50
C THR A 51 -10.11 4.53 9.16
N THR A 52 -9.00 4.06 8.59
CA THR A 52 -8.23 2.97 9.19
C THR A 52 -7.17 3.50 10.15
N ILE A 53 -6.75 2.64 11.10
CA ILE A 53 -5.63 2.96 12.01
C ILE A 53 -4.36 3.24 11.20
N VAL A 54 -4.15 2.54 10.09
CA VAL A 54 -2.96 2.69 9.25
C VAL A 54 -2.96 4.09 8.63
N ASP A 55 -4.05 4.48 7.97
CA ASP A 55 -4.14 5.79 7.30
C ASP A 55 -3.98 6.93 8.29
N LEU A 56 -4.61 6.81 9.46
CA LEU A 56 -4.50 7.82 10.51
C LEU A 56 -3.08 7.93 11.07
N VAL A 57 -2.37 6.81 11.22
CA VAL A 57 -0.97 6.81 11.67
C VAL A 57 -0.05 7.37 10.59
N THR A 58 -0.27 7.01 9.32
CA THR A 58 0.49 7.57 8.19
C THR A 58 0.34 9.08 8.13
N LEU A 59 -0.90 9.59 8.14
CA LEU A 59 -1.17 11.03 8.13
C LEU A 59 -0.53 11.74 9.31
N ALA A 60 -0.62 11.17 10.52
CA ALA A 60 -0.01 11.77 11.71
C ALA A 60 1.53 11.81 11.63
N LEU A 61 2.16 10.82 10.98
CA LEU A 61 3.60 10.80 10.76
C LEU A 61 4.02 11.82 9.69
N GLU A 62 3.28 11.91 8.59
CA GLU A 62 3.48 12.93 7.54
C GLU A 62 3.38 14.33 8.13
N GLU A 63 2.28 14.65 8.84
CA GLU A 63 2.10 15.96 9.50
C GLU A 63 3.22 16.28 10.51
N TYR A 64 3.72 15.27 11.20
CA TYR A 64 4.81 15.47 12.16
C TYR A 64 6.14 15.77 11.45
N LEU A 65 6.43 15.06 10.36
CA LEU A 65 7.64 15.27 9.57
C LEU A 65 7.60 16.62 8.85
N ASP A 66 6.46 16.98 8.26
CA ASP A 66 6.27 18.28 7.59
C ASP A 66 6.44 19.47 8.55
N ARG A 67 6.14 19.30 9.85
CA ARG A 67 6.39 20.33 10.87
C ARG A 67 7.82 20.37 11.38
N ALA A 68 8.58 19.29 11.16
CA ALA A 68 9.94 19.15 11.64
C ALA A 68 10.98 19.64 10.61
N GLU A 69 10.59 19.73 9.34
CA GLU A 69 11.34 20.37 8.24
C GLU A 69 11.14 21.89 8.20
#